data_AF-A0A1L7GAX8-F1
#
_entry.id   AF-A0A1L7GAX8-F1
#
_cell.length_a   1.000
_cell.length_b   1.000
_cell.length_c   1.000
_cell.angle_alpha   90.00
_cell.angle_beta   90.00
_cell.angle_gamma   90.00
#
_symmetry.space_group_name_H-M   'P 1'
#
loop_
_entity.id
_entity.type
_entity.pdbx_description
1 polymer ?
#
loop_
_entity_poly.entity_id
_entity_poly.type
_entity_poly.pdbx_seq_one_letter_code
_entity_poly.pdbx_strand_id
1 'polypeptide(L)'
;MNATPEEVLRPFRERLEALDQQLAELVAARLAVCCEVAEAKRANGIPMMQPQRVTAVREAYAARGERLDLSPDFMRSLATLLIDEACRLEDEIIDSPPAAGAEALR
;
A
#
# COMPACT_ATOMS: atom_id res chain seq x y z
N MET A 1 -26.23 -19.92 33.69
CA MET A 1 -25.42 -20.46 32.57
C MET A 1 -24.36 -19.41 32.27
N ASN A 2 -23.08 -19.78 32.21
CA ASN A 2 -22.03 -18.85 31.82
C ASN A 2 -21.97 -18.77 30.29
N ALA A 3 -21.69 -17.59 29.76
CA ALA A 3 -21.53 -17.37 28.33
C ALA A 3 -20.38 -18.24 27.78
N THR A 4 -20.57 -18.76 26.57
CA THR A 4 -19.54 -19.50 25.83
C THR A 4 -18.41 -18.55 25.40
N PRO A 5 -17.19 -19.07 25.19
CA PRO A 5 -16.09 -18.26 24.64
C PRO A 5 -16.47 -17.55 23.33
N GLU A 6 -17.31 -18.17 22.50
CA GLU A 6 -17.79 -17.57 21.24
C GLU A 6 -18.66 -16.34 21.50
N GLU A 7 -19.60 -16.43 22.45
CA GLU A 7 -20.46 -15.30 22.81
C GLU A 7 -19.66 -14.14 23.42
N VAL A 8 -18.60 -14.44 24.16
CA VAL A 8 -17.70 -13.43 24.74
C VAL A 8 -16.85 -12.76 23.66
N LEU A 9 -16.36 -13.50 22.67
CA LEU A 9 -15.42 -12.99 21.66
C LEU A 9 -16.10 -12.35 20.44
N ARG A 10 -17.35 -12.72 20.14
CA ARG A 10 -18.10 -12.21 18.98
C ARG A 10 -18.02 -10.69 18.77
N PRO A 11 -18.31 -9.83 19.76
CA PRO A 11 -18.28 -8.37 19.52
C PRO A 11 -16.87 -7.84 19.18
N PHE A 12 -15.81 -8.49 19.69
CA PHE A 12 -14.44 -8.11 19.32
C PHE A 12 -14.12 -8.51 17.89
N ARG A 13 -14.54 -9.70 17.46
CA ARG A 13 -14.34 -10.18 16.09
C ARG A 13 -15.09 -9.33 15.07
N GLU A 14 -16.33 -8.95 15.36
CA GLU A 14 -17.10 -8.04 14.50
C GLU A 14 -16.40 -6.69 14.33
N ARG A 15 -15.81 -6.16 15.41
CA ARG A 15 -15.03 -4.92 15.35
C ARG A 15 -13.73 -5.09 14.56
N LEU A 16 -13.04 -6.22 14.71
CA LEU A 16 -11.82 -6.52 13.95
C LEU A 16 -12.11 -6.64 12.46
N GLU A 17 -13.15 -7.38 12.09
CA GLU A 17 -13.58 -7.54 10.69
C GLU A 17 -13.86 -6.18 10.03
N ALA A 18 -14.54 -5.27 10.75
CA ALA A 18 -14.80 -3.92 10.25
C ALA A 18 -13.52 -3.09 10.06
N LEU A 19 -12.50 -3.29 10.90
CA LEU A 19 -11.19 -2.64 10.75
C LEU A 19 -10.39 -3.27 9.60
N ASP A 20 -10.44 -4.59 9.46
CA ASP A 20 -9.75 -5.32 8.40
C ASP A 20 -10.29 -4.93 7.01
N GLN A 21 -11.61 -4.75 6.89
CA GLN A 21 -12.22 -4.20 5.68
C GLN A 21 -11.70 -2.80 5.35
N GLN A 22 -11.62 -1.90 6.34
CA GLN A 22 -11.11 -0.54 6.15
C GLN A 22 -9.62 -0.55 5.78
N LEU A 23 -8.83 -1.43 6.38
CA LEU A 23 -7.42 -1.60 6.03
C LEU A 23 -7.25 -2.06 4.58
N ALA A 24 -8.05 -3.04 4.13
CA ALA A 24 -8.02 -3.52 2.75
C ALA A 24 -8.36 -2.40 1.75
N GLU A 25 -9.40 -1.62 2.02
CA GLU A 25 -9.79 -0.47 1.18
C GLU A 25 -8.70 0.61 1.12
N LEU A 26 -8.07 0.93 2.26
CA LEU A 26 -6.97 1.89 2.31
C LEU A 26 -5.73 1.41 1.57
N VAL A 27 -5.42 0.11 1.65
CA VAL A 27 -4.31 -0.49 0.89
C VAL A 27 -4.61 -0.41 -0.61
N ALA A 28 -5.83 -0.77 -1.04
CA ALA A 28 -6.23 -0.66 -2.44
C ALA A 28 -6.12 0.78 -2.96
N ALA A 29 -6.61 1.76 -2.19
CA ALA A 29 -6.49 3.18 -2.54
C ALA A 29 -5.03 3.64 -2.64
N ARG A 30 -4.16 3.21 -1.72
CA ARG A 30 -2.72 3.53 -1.76
C ARG A 30 -2.06 2.97 -3.03
N LEU A 31 -2.38 1.73 -3.41
CA LEU A 31 -1.82 1.10 -4.60
C LEU A 31 -2.31 1.75 -5.89
N ALA A 32 -3.57 2.19 -5.95
CA ALA A 32 -4.08 2.97 -7.08
C ALA A 32 -3.26 4.25 -7.32
N VAL A 33 -2.91 4.98 -6.24
CA VAL A 33 -2.03 6.15 -6.33
C VAL A 33 -0.61 5.77 -6.79
N CYS A 34 -0.10 4.60 -6.40
CA CYS A 34 1.18 4.10 -6.93
C CYS A 34 1.12 3.86 -8.44
N CYS A 35 0.01 3.35 -8.97
CA CYS A 35 -0.19 3.22 -10.42
C CYS A 35 -0.18 4.59 -11.13
N GLU A 36 -0.87 5.60 -10.58
CA GLU A 36 -0.81 6.98 -11.11
C GLU A 36 0.62 7.54 -11.10
N VAL A 37 1.39 7.26 -10.04
CA VAL A 37 2.81 7.62 -9.96
C VAL A 37 3.62 6.89 -11.03
N ALA A 38 3.33 5.62 -11.33
CA ALA A 38 3.99 4.87 -12.39
C ALA A 38 3.78 5.53 -13.77
N GLU A 39 2.53 5.90 -14.08
CA GLU A 39 2.17 6.60 -15.32
C GLU A 39 2.90 7.94 -15.43
N ALA A 40 2.92 8.71 -14.34
CA ALA A 40 3.65 9.97 -14.29
C ALA A 40 5.16 9.77 -14.48
N LYS A 41 5.77 8.77 -13.83
CA LYS A 41 7.19 8.45 -14.00
C LYS A 41 7.49 8.09 -15.45
N ARG A 42 6.68 7.21 -16.04
CA ARG A 42 6.79 6.78 -17.42
C ARG A 42 6.71 7.95 -18.41
N ALA A 43 5.70 8.81 -18.26
CA ALA A 43 5.49 9.97 -19.12
C ALA A 43 6.66 10.97 -19.08
N ASN A 44 7.39 11.01 -17.96
CA ASN A 44 8.51 11.92 -17.76
C ASN A 44 9.90 11.24 -17.86
N GLY A 45 9.97 9.97 -18.25
CA GLY A 45 11.24 9.21 -18.33
C GLY A 45 11.95 9.07 -16.98
N ILE A 46 11.21 9.14 -15.87
CA ILE A 46 11.76 8.99 -14.52
C ILE A 46 11.95 7.50 -14.23
N PRO A 47 13.12 7.08 -13.69
CA PRO A 47 13.32 5.70 -13.29
C PRO A 47 12.29 5.22 -12.27
N MET A 48 11.83 3.98 -12.46
CA MET A 48 10.90 3.31 -11.57
C MET A 48 11.43 3.28 -10.12
N MET A 49 12.63 2.72 -9.94
CA MET A 49 13.23 2.55 -8.62
C MET A 49 13.89 3.84 -8.10
N GLN A 50 13.50 4.23 -6.89
CA GLN A 50 14.07 5.37 -6.17
C GLN A 50 14.48 4.95 -4.74
N PRO A 51 15.73 4.48 -4.53
CA PRO A 51 16.14 3.89 -3.25
C PRO A 51 16.00 4.84 -2.06
N GLN A 52 16.28 6.13 -2.23
CA GLN A 52 16.08 7.10 -1.13
C GLN A 52 14.61 7.23 -0.74
N ARG A 53 13.69 7.11 -1.71
CA ARG A 53 12.24 7.17 -1.44
C ARG A 53 11.79 5.97 -0.63
N VAL A 54 12.27 4.77 -0.95
CA VAL A 54 12.00 3.53 -0.20
C VAL A 54 12.43 3.67 1.25
N THR A 55 13.67 4.10 1.49
CA THR A 55 14.18 4.36 2.85
C THR A 55 13.31 5.38 3.59
N ALA A 56 12.97 6.49 2.96
CA ALA A 56 12.14 7.53 3.58
C ALA A 56 10.72 7.04 3.94
N VAL A 57 10.10 6.18 3.12
CA VAL A 57 8.80 5.58 3.46
C VAL A 57 8.91 4.69 4.69
N ARG A 58 9.92 3.81 4.74
CA ARG A 58 10.13 2.87 5.86
C ARG A 58 10.35 3.60 7.18
N GLU A 59 11.20 4.63 7.19
CA GLU A 59 11.42 5.45 8.39
C GLU A 59 10.19 6.26 8.79
N ALA A 60 9.40 6.75 7.82
CA ALA A 60 8.14 7.41 8.12
C ALA A 60 7.12 6.44 8.75
N TYR A 61 7.10 5.17 8.36
CA TYR A 61 6.26 4.15 9.01
C TYR A 61 6.76 3.82 10.42
N ALA A 62 8.08 3.69 10.61
CA ALA A 62 8.67 3.50 11.94
C ALA A 62 8.25 4.60 12.92
N ALA A 63 8.43 5.87 12.52
CA ALA A 63 8.04 7.03 13.33
C ALA A 63 6.53 7.12 13.57
N ARG A 64 5.69 6.67 12.62
CA ARG A 64 4.24 6.52 12.86
C ARG A 64 3.97 5.46 13.92
N GLY A 65 4.68 4.34 13.86
CA GLY A 65 4.59 3.27 14.85
C GLY A 65 4.87 3.76 16.26
N GLU A 66 5.99 4.44 16.45
CA GLU A 66 6.38 5.02 17.74
C GLU A 66 5.30 5.94 18.32
N ARG A 67 4.71 6.82 17.50
CA ARG A 67 3.66 7.75 17.95
C ARG A 67 2.30 7.07 18.24
N LEU A 68 2.09 5.87 17.72
CA LEU A 68 0.86 5.09 17.89
C LEU A 68 1.06 3.93 18.88
N ASP A 69 2.17 3.93 19.62
CA ASP A 69 2.57 2.85 20.55
C ASP A 69 2.65 1.46 19.89
N LEU A 70 3.06 1.42 18.61
CA LEU A 70 3.33 0.21 17.85
C LEU A 70 4.83 -0.03 17.70
N SER A 71 5.21 -1.30 17.53
CA SER A 71 6.60 -1.67 17.23
C SER A 71 7.09 -0.97 15.95
N PRO A 72 8.20 -0.21 16.00
CA PRO A 72 8.76 0.44 14.81
C PRO A 72 9.21 -0.58 13.76
N ASP A 73 9.69 -1.74 14.20
CA ASP A 73 10.10 -2.84 13.31
C ASP A 73 8.90 -3.46 12.60
N PHE A 74 7.79 -3.66 13.30
CA PHE A 74 6.55 -4.12 12.67
C PHE A 74 6.09 -3.15 11.59
N MET A 75 6.11 -1.85 11.88
CA MET A 75 5.71 -0.83 10.91
C MET A 75 6.68 -0.73 9.71
N ARG A 76 7.98 -0.93 9.92
CA ARG A 76 8.95 -1.06 8.81
C ARG A 76 8.63 -2.24 7.91
N SER A 77 8.28 -3.40 8.48
CA SER A 77 7.90 -4.58 7.70
C SER A 77 6.61 -4.36 6.92
N LEU A 78 5.61 -3.71 7.51
CA LEU A 78 4.39 -3.31 6.80
C LEU A 78 4.71 -2.38 5.61
N ALA A 79 5.58 -1.38 5.82
CA ALA A 79 6.02 -0.51 4.73
C ALA A 79 6.71 -1.28 3.61
N THR A 80 7.57 -2.24 3.94
CA THR A 80 8.23 -3.11 2.95
C THR A 80 7.21 -3.86 2.11
N LEU A 81 6.24 -4.54 2.72
CA LEU A 81 5.19 -5.27 1.98
C LEU A 81 4.40 -4.36 1.02
N LEU A 82 4.05 -3.16 1.48
CA LEU A 82 3.32 -2.18 0.67
C LEU A 82 4.17 -1.56 -0.46
N ILE A 83 5.49 -1.53 -0.30
CA ILE A 83 6.42 -1.03 -1.31
C ILE A 83 6.66 -2.12 -2.35
N ASP A 84 6.89 -3.36 -1.93
CA ASP A 84 7.14 -4.48 -2.83
C ASP A 84 5.96 -4.70 -3.79
N GLU A 85 4.73 -4.62 -3.28
CA GLU A 85 3.54 -4.73 -4.12
C GLU A 85 3.36 -3.52 -5.06
N ALA A 86 3.67 -2.31 -4.60
CA ALA A 86 3.68 -1.13 -5.46
C ALA A 86 4.74 -1.28 -6.57
N CYS A 87 5.92 -1.80 -6.26
CA CYS A 87 6.97 -2.02 -7.25
C CYS A 87 6.53 -3.00 -8.33
N ARG A 88 5.90 -4.13 -7.95
CA ARG A 88 5.34 -5.09 -8.92
C ARG A 88 4.36 -4.44 -9.90
N LEU A 89 3.45 -3.60 -9.39
CA LEU A 89 2.47 -2.88 -10.21
C LEU A 89 3.12 -1.81 -11.09
N GLU A 90 4.09 -1.05 -10.56
CA GLU A 90 4.82 -0.02 -11.31
C GLU A 90 5.62 -0.62 -12.46
N ASP A 91 6.29 -1.77 -12.25
CA ASP A 91 7.02 -2.49 -13.30
C ASP A 91 6.09 -2.90 -14.45
N GLU A 92 4.91 -3.44 -14.15
CA GLU A 92 3.91 -3.82 -15.16
C GLU A 92 3.47 -2.62 -16.03
N ILE A 93 3.35 -1.42 -15.44
CA ILE A 93 2.93 -0.21 -16.15
C ILE A 93 4.07 0.40 -16.96
N ILE A 94 5.28 0.40 -16.44
CA ILE A 94 6.44 1.03 -17.07
C ILE A 94 6.97 0.18 -18.23
N ASP A 95 6.99 -1.15 -18.07
CA ASP A 95 7.48 -2.09 -19.09
C ASP A 95 6.45 -2.40 -20.19
N SER A 96 5.16 -2.17 -19.95
CA SER A 96 4.13 -2.34 -20.98
C SER A 96 4.38 -1.40 -22.16
N PRO A 97 4.27 -1.80 -23.43
CA PRO A 97 4.38 -0.88 -24.57
C PRO A 97 3.35 0.25 -24.45
N PRO A 98 3.64 1.47 -24.92
CA PRO A 98 2.67 2.57 -24.83
C PRO A 98 1.42 2.12 -25.57
N ALA A 99 0.25 2.30 -24.95
CA ALA A 99 -1.02 1.96 -25.59
C ALA A 99 -1.04 2.61 -26.98
N ALA A 100 -1.03 1.79 -28.03
CA ALA A 100 -1.09 2.27 -29.40
C ALA A 100 -2.45 2.94 -29.60
N GLY A 101 -2.50 4.27 -29.47
CA GLY A 101 -3.74 5.01 -29.70
C GLY A 101 -3.86 6.35 -28.99
N ALA A 102 -2.99 7.31 -29.33
CA ALA A 102 -3.32 8.73 -29.21
C ALA A 102 -2.56 9.63 -30.21
N GLU A 103 -2.09 9.08 -31.33
CA GLU A 103 -1.65 9.86 -32.51
C GLU A 103 -2.53 9.47 -33.71
N ALA A 104 -3.83 9.82 -33.64
CA ALA A 104 -4.69 9.89 -34.82
C ALA A 104 -6.04 10.58 -34.49
N LEU A 105 -6.03 11.81 -33.98
CA LEU A 105 -7.06 12.79 -34.38
C LEU A 105 -6.68 14.24 -33.97
N ARG A 106 -6.26 14.99 -34.99
CA ARG A 106 -6.07 16.46 -35.10
C ARG A 106 -4.67 17.01 -34.80
#